data_AF-A0A397TEK1-F1
#
_entry.id   AF-A0A397TEK1-F1
#
_cell.length_a   1.000
_cell.length_b   1.000
_cell.length_c   1.000
_cell.angle_alpha   90.00
_cell.angle_beta   90.00
_cell.angle_gamma   90.00
#
_symmetry.space_group_name_H-M   'P 1'
#
loop_
_entity.id
_entity.type
_entity.pdbx_description
1 polymer ?
#
loop_
_entity_poly.entity_id
_entity_poly.type
_entity_poly.pdbx_seq_one_letter_code
_entity_poly.pdbx_strand_id
1 'polypeptide(L)'
;MDANLRDYLQQNHDQLTWKERFQIVIDIIVSLESIHNENIIHKNLHSGNILYKQINQRFGISDLGFCVPDSNKSSKNIYGNLPYIAPEVIAGREYTFKSDIYSIAMLMWEISSGQPPFINNEHDYDLTINIINGIRPRIVSGTPPEYISLMKQCWDAHPLKRPDIKTLYSKIKEIYKLYQDDQKLSNELLETNNFLEVYKANSLEINYTSKFHRFENFPVPRNAIDEEQEVFHSKSAKGVSIKIGNIFKVRKITKIFKRQQTKNDSQPQVYYIDKDEIDEIYNPGLYLKVQDQF
;
A
#
# COMPACT_ATOMS: atom_id res chain seq x y z
N MET A 1 23.64 3.37 -18.70
CA MET A 1 23.43 2.87 -17.33
C MET A 1 21.95 2.61 -17.22
N ASP A 2 21.53 1.39 -16.88
CA ASP A 2 20.10 1.06 -16.77
C ASP A 2 19.57 1.71 -15.48
N ALA A 3 18.69 2.69 -15.60
CA ALA A 3 18.01 3.31 -14.46
C ALA A 3 16.97 2.33 -13.89
N ASN A 4 16.80 2.27 -12.57
CA ASN A 4 15.69 1.52 -12.00
C ASN A 4 14.36 2.26 -12.22
N LEU A 5 13.24 1.56 -12.08
CA LEU A 5 11.91 2.12 -12.32
C LEU A 5 11.61 3.32 -11.42
N ARG A 6 12.14 3.34 -10.19
CA ARG A 6 11.91 4.46 -9.29
C ARG A 6 12.56 5.73 -9.80
N ASP A 7 13.84 5.66 -10.14
CA ASP A 7 14.59 6.80 -10.67
C ASP A 7 13.98 7.25 -12.00
N TYR A 8 13.53 6.30 -12.83
CA TYR A 8 12.83 6.57 -14.08
C TYR A 8 11.52 7.34 -13.84
N LEU A 9 10.69 6.92 -12.88
CA LEU A 9 9.42 7.60 -12.57
C LEU A 9 9.68 8.99 -12.00
N GLN A 10 10.66 9.16 -11.12
CA GLN A 10 11.01 10.49 -10.58
C GLN A 10 11.39 11.50 -11.67
N GLN A 11 12.01 11.04 -12.75
CA GLN A 11 12.46 11.89 -13.85
C GLN A 11 11.40 12.12 -14.93
N ASN A 12 10.50 11.16 -15.15
CA ASN A 12 9.65 11.12 -16.35
C ASN A 12 8.14 11.04 -16.07
N HIS A 13 7.70 10.93 -14.81
CA HIS A 13 6.29 10.63 -14.48
C HIS A 13 5.29 11.60 -15.13
N ASP A 14 5.53 12.91 -15.05
CA ASP A 14 4.63 13.93 -15.61
C ASP A 14 4.49 13.85 -17.15
N GLN A 15 5.45 13.22 -17.84
CA GLN A 15 5.48 13.09 -19.30
C GLN A 15 4.88 11.76 -19.78
N LEU A 16 4.80 10.75 -18.91
CA LEU A 16 4.28 9.45 -19.28
C LEU A 16 2.79 9.57 -19.63
N THR A 17 2.37 8.89 -20.67
CA THR A 17 0.96 8.64 -21.00
C THR A 17 0.43 7.42 -20.25
N TRP A 18 -0.89 7.22 -20.25
CA TRP A 18 -1.47 5.98 -19.72
C TRP A 18 -1.05 4.76 -20.55
N LYS A 19 -0.93 4.90 -21.87
CA LYS A 19 -0.44 3.85 -22.75
C LYS A 19 0.96 3.38 -22.32
N GLU A 20 1.87 4.30 -22.03
CA GLU A 20 3.20 3.96 -21.55
C GLU A 20 3.16 3.32 -20.16
N ARG A 21 2.34 3.83 -19.23
CA ARG A 21 2.16 3.19 -17.91
C ARG A 21 1.68 1.75 -18.00
N PHE A 22 0.68 1.49 -18.83
CA PHE A 22 0.22 0.13 -19.10
C PHE A 22 1.35 -0.74 -19.67
N GLN A 23 2.15 -0.19 -20.58
CA GLN A 23 3.26 -0.92 -21.17
C GLN A 23 4.33 -1.30 -20.14
N ILE A 24 4.67 -0.40 -19.21
CA ILE A 24 5.57 -0.69 -18.08
C ILE A 24 5.04 -1.86 -17.26
N VAL A 25 3.75 -1.82 -16.88
CA VAL A 25 3.12 -2.90 -16.11
C VAL A 25 3.13 -4.23 -16.87
N ILE A 26 2.84 -4.21 -18.16
CA ILE A 26 2.89 -5.41 -19.02
C ILE A 26 4.31 -6.00 -19.06
N ASP A 27 5.33 -5.17 -19.22
CA ASP A 27 6.73 -5.62 -19.27
C ASP A 27 7.15 -6.32 -17.96
N ILE A 28 6.73 -5.76 -16.81
CA ILE A 28 6.98 -6.35 -15.49
C ILE A 28 6.22 -7.68 -15.34
N ILE A 29 4.95 -7.74 -15.74
CA ILE A 29 4.14 -8.97 -15.67
C ILE A 29 4.74 -10.08 -16.53
N VAL A 30 5.17 -9.79 -17.76
CA VAL A 30 5.81 -10.76 -18.66
C VAL A 30 7.12 -11.27 -18.08
N SER A 31 7.90 -10.38 -17.46
CA SER A 31 9.12 -10.77 -16.76
C SER A 31 8.82 -11.71 -15.58
N LEU A 32 7.81 -11.38 -14.77
CA LEU A 32 7.41 -12.20 -13.63
C LEU A 32 6.79 -13.54 -14.04
N GLU A 33 6.00 -13.56 -15.11
CA GLU A 33 5.44 -14.79 -15.69
C GLU A 33 6.55 -15.75 -16.08
N SER A 34 7.62 -15.24 -16.68
CA SER A 34 8.79 -16.07 -17.04
C SER A 34 9.43 -16.70 -15.81
N ILE A 35 9.56 -15.95 -14.71
CA ILE A 35 10.09 -16.46 -13.43
C ILE A 35 9.14 -17.49 -12.81
N HIS A 36 7.83 -17.22 -12.80
CA HIS A 36 6.82 -18.13 -12.24
C HIS A 36 6.69 -19.43 -13.04
N ASN A 37 6.90 -19.39 -14.37
CA ASN A 37 6.89 -20.60 -15.21
C ASN A 37 8.05 -21.56 -14.88
N GLU A 38 9.15 -21.05 -14.31
CA GLU A 38 10.25 -21.85 -13.76
C GLU A 38 9.96 -22.35 -12.32
N ASN A 39 8.73 -22.16 -11.81
CA ASN A 39 8.31 -22.45 -10.43
C ASN A 39 9.12 -21.70 -9.36
N ILE A 40 9.56 -20.49 -9.69
CA ILE A 40 10.36 -19.63 -8.81
C ILE A 40 9.50 -18.47 -8.29
N ILE A 41 9.60 -18.18 -6.99
CA ILE A 41 9.00 -17.00 -6.35
C ILE A 41 10.07 -15.92 -6.24
N HIS A 42 9.76 -14.67 -6.60
CA HIS A 42 10.72 -13.57 -6.60
C HIS A 42 11.03 -13.05 -5.18
N LYS A 43 9.99 -12.87 -4.34
CA LYS A 43 10.05 -12.44 -2.93
C LYS A 43 10.48 -10.99 -2.66
N ASN A 44 11.28 -10.38 -3.53
CA ASN A 44 11.80 -9.02 -3.33
C ASN A 44 11.46 -8.07 -4.49
N LEU A 45 10.21 -8.11 -4.96
CA LEU A 45 9.78 -7.30 -6.08
C LEU A 45 9.41 -5.87 -5.62
N HIS A 46 10.15 -4.86 -6.10
CA HIS A 46 9.90 -3.44 -5.86
C HIS A 46 10.56 -2.61 -6.97
N SER A 47 10.27 -1.31 -7.05
CA SER A 47 10.71 -0.46 -8.17
C SER A 47 12.23 -0.38 -8.32
N GLY A 48 12.97 -0.40 -7.21
CA GLY A 48 14.44 -0.51 -7.24
C GLY A 48 15.00 -1.77 -7.91
N ASN A 49 14.20 -2.83 -8.02
CA ASN A 49 14.57 -4.11 -8.66
C ASN A 49 13.96 -4.27 -10.06
N ILE A 50 13.34 -3.22 -10.61
CA ILE A 50 12.90 -3.18 -12.01
C ILE A 50 13.86 -2.26 -12.76
N LEU A 51 14.51 -2.77 -13.82
CA LEU A 51 15.48 -1.99 -14.59
C LEU A 51 14.92 -1.62 -15.95
N TYR A 52 15.13 -0.37 -16.35
CA TYR A 52 14.89 0.10 -17.71
C TYR A 52 16.06 -0.28 -18.60
N LYS A 53 15.80 -1.15 -19.58
CA LYS A 53 16.80 -1.60 -20.55
C LYS A 53 16.73 -0.71 -21.79
N GLN A 54 17.70 0.18 -21.95
CA GLN A 54 17.71 1.15 -23.05
C GLN A 54 17.72 0.48 -24.45
N ILE A 55 18.36 -0.69 -24.56
CA ILE A 55 18.53 -1.42 -25.83
C ILE A 55 17.17 -1.77 -26.48
N ASN A 56 16.21 -2.21 -25.68
CA ASN A 56 14.88 -2.59 -26.16
C ASN A 56 13.77 -1.63 -25.72
N GLN A 57 14.12 -0.60 -24.93
CA GLN A 57 13.18 0.36 -24.33
C GLN A 57 12.09 -0.33 -23.52
N ARG A 58 12.48 -1.38 -22.77
CA ARG A 58 11.57 -2.18 -21.93
C ARG A 58 12.02 -2.23 -20.49
N PHE A 59 11.06 -2.50 -19.61
CA PHE A 59 11.35 -2.81 -18.22
C PHE A 59 11.54 -4.31 -18.02
N GLY A 60 12.42 -4.67 -17.09
CA GLY A 60 12.64 -6.06 -16.71
C GLY A 60 12.93 -6.22 -15.24
N ILE A 61 12.55 -7.36 -14.68
CA ILE A 61 12.88 -7.72 -13.30
C ILE A 61 14.38 -8.05 -13.21
N SER A 62 15.00 -7.59 -12.14
CA SER A 62 16.38 -7.85 -11.74
C SER A 62 16.44 -8.41 -10.31
N ASP A 63 17.65 -8.67 -9.80
CA ASP A 63 17.88 -9.17 -8.43
C ASP A 63 17.16 -10.49 -8.11
N LEU A 64 17.63 -11.57 -8.74
CA LEU A 64 17.18 -12.93 -8.48
C LEU A 64 17.86 -13.57 -7.25
N GLY A 65 18.63 -12.82 -6.47
CA GLY A 65 19.46 -13.35 -5.37
C GLY A 65 18.65 -13.90 -4.18
N PHE A 66 17.38 -13.50 -4.06
CA PHE A 66 16.46 -13.94 -3.01
C PHE A 66 15.33 -14.85 -3.53
N CYS A 67 15.37 -15.18 -4.81
CA CYS A 67 14.44 -16.11 -5.43
C CYS A 67 14.52 -17.48 -4.77
N VAL A 68 13.37 -18.13 -4.58
CA VAL A 68 13.31 -19.50 -4.07
C VAL A 68 12.37 -20.35 -4.92
N PRO A 69 12.69 -21.64 -5.13
CA PRO A 69 11.71 -22.58 -5.66
C PRO A 69 10.47 -22.64 -4.77
N ASP A 70 9.29 -22.78 -5.37
CA ASP A 70 8.03 -22.93 -4.61
C ASP A 70 8.03 -24.16 -3.68
N SER A 71 8.88 -25.15 -3.97
CA SER A 71 9.11 -26.34 -3.16
C SER A 71 9.96 -26.13 -1.90
N ASN A 72 10.66 -24.99 -1.77
CA ASN A 72 11.57 -24.70 -0.66
C ASN A 72 11.21 -23.40 0.06
N LYS A 73 10.04 -23.38 0.71
CA LYS A 73 9.50 -22.23 1.45
C LYS A 73 10.02 -22.11 2.90
N SER A 74 10.99 -22.93 3.29
CA SER A 74 11.34 -23.27 4.68
C SER A 74 11.90 -22.14 5.57
N SER A 75 12.15 -20.93 5.06
CA SER A 75 12.68 -19.83 5.86
C SER A 75 11.59 -18.93 6.44
N LYS A 76 11.47 -18.88 7.77
CA LYS A 76 10.64 -17.90 8.50
C LYS A 76 11.17 -16.46 8.42
N ASN A 77 12.37 -16.26 7.85
CA ASN A 77 12.96 -14.94 7.71
C ASN A 77 12.25 -14.16 6.61
N ILE A 78 11.65 -13.04 6.98
CA ILE A 78 10.99 -12.12 6.05
C ILE A 78 12.03 -11.15 5.55
N TYR A 79 12.22 -11.08 4.23
CA TYR A 79 13.17 -10.17 3.59
C TYR A 79 12.47 -9.41 2.48
N GLY A 80 12.59 -8.09 2.49
CA GLY A 80 12.12 -7.27 1.38
C GLY A 80 11.87 -5.82 1.75
N ASN A 81 11.32 -5.09 0.80
CA ASN A 81 10.93 -3.69 0.96
C ASN A 81 9.51 -3.60 1.53
N LEU A 82 9.36 -3.10 2.76
CA LEU A 82 8.15 -3.25 3.58
C LEU A 82 6.82 -2.96 2.84
N PRO A 83 6.66 -1.84 2.11
CA PRO A 83 5.40 -1.57 1.40
C PRO A 83 4.99 -2.63 0.37
N TYR A 84 5.96 -3.32 -0.22
CA TYR A 84 5.77 -4.32 -1.27
C TYR A 84 5.58 -5.74 -0.72
N ILE A 85 5.79 -5.95 0.59
CA ILE A 85 5.61 -7.26 1.22
C ILE A 85 4.11 -7.51 1.43
N ALA A 86 3.64 -8.66 0.96
CA ALA A 86 2.24 -9.04 1.09
C ALA A 86 1.82 -9.22 2.56
N PRO A 87 0.60 -8.86 2.95
CA PRO A 87 0.20 -8.82 4.36
C PRO A 87 0.20 -10.21 5.03
N GLU A 88 -0.05 -11.28 4.28
CA GLU A 88 0.07 -12.65 4.78
C GLU A 88 1.50 -13.02 5.11
N VAL A 89 2.47 -12.51 4.34
CA VAL A 89 3.89 -12.72 4.59
C VAL A 89 4.32 -11.93 5.82
N ILE A 90 3.88 -10.67 5.93
CA ILE A 90 4.06 -9.86 7.13
C ILE A 90 3.50 -10.59 8.37
N ALA A 91 2.34 -11.23 8.25
CA ALA A 91 1.72 -12.04 9.30
C ALA A 91 2.41 -13.40 9.56
N GLY A 92 3.60 -13.62 9.01
CA GLY A 92 4.44 -14.79 9.27
C GLY A 92 4.12 -16.01 8.40
N ARG A 93 3.31 -15.86 7.34
CA ARG A 93 3.13 -16.92 6.34
C ARG A 93 4.26 -16.89 5.31
N GLU A 94 4.41 -18.00 4.61
CA GLU A 94 5.44 -18.15 3.58
C GLU A 94 5.12 -17.28 2.35
N TYR A 95 6.17 -16.90 1.62
CA TYR A 95 6.02 -16.29 0.30
C TYR A 95 5.42 -17.30 -0.69
N THR A 96 4.65 -16.78 -1.65
CA THR A 96 3.98 -17.55 -2.69
C THR A 96 3.98 -16.77 -4.00
N PHE A 97 3.59 -17.40 -5.12
CA PHE A 97 3.33 -16.64 -6.35
C PHE A 97 2.32 -15.51 -6.12
N LYS A 98 1.33 -15.70 -5.25
CA LYS A 98 0.33 -14.67 -4.90
C LYS A 98 0.90 -13.52 -4.08
N SER A 99 2.00 -13.71 -3.35
CA SER A 99 2.70 -12.60 -2.69
C SER A 99 3.43 -11.72 -3.70
N ASP A 100 4.00 -12.30 -4.77
CA ASP A 100 4.58 -11.50 -5.85
C ASP A 100 3.49 -10.67 -6.58
N ILE A 101 2.28 -11.22 -6.75
CA ILE A 101 1.13 -10.48 -7.32
C ILE A 101 0.75 -9.27 -6.46
N TYR A 102 0.85 -9.37 -5.12
CA TYR A 102 0.65 -8.21 -4.25
C TYR A 102 1.73 -7.13 -4.50
N SER A 103 2.99 -7.52 -4.67
CA SER A 103 4.06 -6.59 -4.99
C SER A 103 3.85 -5.91 -6.36
N ILE A 104 3.28 -6.61 -7.35
CA ILE A 104 2.84 -6.01 -8.62
C ILE A 104 1.80 -4.92 -8.37
N ALA A 105 0.86 -5.10 -7.45
CA ALA A 105 -0.12 -4.07 -7.14
C ALA A 105 0.51 -2.80 -6.57
N MET A 106 1.57 -2.93 -5.76
CA MET A 106 2.33 -1.79 -5.23
C MET A 106 3.13 -1.08 -6.32
N LEU A 107 3.70 -1.84 -7.27
CA LEU A 107 4.33 -1.28 -8.47
C LEU A 107 3.32 -0.56 -9.36
N MET A 108 2.13 -1.14 -9.55
CA MET A 108 1.04 -0.49 -10.29
C MET A 108 0.67 0.86 -9.65
N TRP A 109 0.57 0.88 -8.32
CA TRP A 109 0.30 2.12 -7.60
C TRP A 109 1.42 3.16 -7.80
N GLU A 110 2.68 2.76 -7.69
CA GLU A 110 3.83 3.65 -7.89
C GLU A 110 3.95 4.17 -9.32
N ILE A 111 3.62 3.36 -10.33
CA ILE A 111 3.56 3.79 -11.74
C ILE A 111 2.45 4.82 -11.96
N SER A 112 1.29 4.63 -11.30
CA SER A 112 0.18 5.58 -11.33
C SER A 112 0.57 6.90 -10.63
N SER A 113 1.10 6.84 -9.42
CA SER A 113 1.35 8.00 -8.57
C SER A 113 2.66 8.73 -8.84
N GLY A 114 3.65 8.05 -9.43
CA GLY A 114 5.02 8.53 -9.57
C GLY A 114 5.80 8.53 -8.25
N GLN A 115 5.20 8.02 -7.18
CA GLN A 115 5.74 8.07 -5.83
C GLN A 115 5.84 6.67 -5.23
N PRO A 116 6.85 6.40 -4.39
CA PRO A 116 6.91 5.17 -3.61
C PRO A 116 5.67 4.98 -2.73
N PRO A 117 5.15 3.74 -2.59
CA PRO A 117 4.01 3.46 -1.72
C PRO A 117 4.28 3.89 -0.28
N PHE A 118 3.29 4.54 0.36
CA PHE A 118 3.38 5.05 1.72
C PHE A 118 4.48 6.10 1.97
N ILE A 119 4.78 6.96 0.99
CA ILE A 119 5.80 8.02 1.11
C ILE A 119 5.67 9.00 2.28
N ASN A 120 4.48 9.14 2.85
CA ASN A 120 4.29 10.02 4.01
C ASN A 120 4.26 9.26 5.33
N ASN A 121 4.74 8.00 5.36
CA ASN A 121 4.71 7.14 6.53
C ASN A 121 6.08 6.54 6.79
N GLU A 122 6.48 6.50 8.07
CA GLU A 122 7.65 5.75 8.47
C GLU A 122 7.46 4.25 8.19
N HIS A 123 8.53 3.59 7.76
CA HIS A 123 8.52 2.17 7.42
C HIS A 123 8.79 1.30 8.65
N ASP A 124 7.88 1.40 9.60
CA ASP A 124 8.02 0.88 10.95
C ASP A 124 6.93 -0.15 11.31
N TYR A 125 6.84 -0.49 12.59
CA TYR A 125 5.83 -1.41 13.10
C TYR A 125 4.40 -0.88 12.95
N ASP A 126 4.19 0.44 13.01
CA ASP A 126 2.86 1.02 12.89
C ASP A 126 2.34 0.91 11.45
N LEU A 127 3.18 1.19 10.44
CA LEU A 127 2.82 0.92 9.04
C LEU A 127 2.53 -0.56 8.81
N THR A 128 3.33 -1.44 9.42
CA THR A 128 3.13 -2.91 9.35
C THR A 128 1.74 -3.32 9.83
N ILE A 129 1.31 -2.81 11.00
CA ILE A 129 -0.04 -3.02 11.55
C ILE A 129 -1.13 -2.47 10.62
N ASN A 130 -0.89 -1.30 10.01
CA ASN A 130 -1.86 -0.68 9.11
C ASN A 130 -2.06 -1.52 7.85
N ILE A 131 -0.99 -2.03 7.25
CA ILE A 131 -1.04 -2.92 6.08
C ILE A 131 -1.81 -4.21 6.38
N ILE A 132 -1.55 -4.84 7.54
CA ILE A 132 -2.26 -6.05 8.00
C ILE A 132 -3.77 -5.78 8.19
N ASN A 133 -4.12 -4.62 8.74
CA ASN A 133 -5.52 -4.20 8.90
C ASN A 133 -6.18 -3.73 7.60
N GLY A 134 -5.46 -3.79 6.48
CA GLY A 134 -6.01 -3.58 5.15
C GLY A 134 -5.89 -2.16 4.62
N ILE A 135 -5.13 -1.29 5.29
CA ILE A 135 -4.80 0.02 4.76
C ILE A 135 -3.97 -0.14 3.49
N ARG A 136 -4.28 0.66 2.47
CA ARG A 136 -3.58 0.70 1.19
C ARG A 136 -3.22 2.15 0.86
N PRO A 137 -2.26 2.39 -0.04
CA PRO A 137 -1.98 3.75 -0.51
C PRO A 137 -3.21 4.39 -1.16
N ARG A 138 -3.37 5.71 -0.99
CA ARG A 138 -4.50 6.47 -1.53
C ARG A 138 -4.48 6.41 -3.05
N ILE A 139 -5.62 6.15 -3.68
CA ILE A 139 -5.72 6.19 -5.15
C ILE A 139 -5.53 7.63 -5.63
N VAL A 140 -4.64 7.83 -6.60
CA VAL A 140 -4.36 9.16 -7.18
C VAL A 140 -5.40 9.49 -8.25
N SER A 141 -5.84 10.76 -8.26
CA SER A 141 -6.76 11.28 -9.29
C SER A 141 -6.20 11.07 -10.70
N GLY A 142 -7.09 10.88 -11.68
CA GLY A 142 -6.69 10.60 -13.07
C GLY A 142 -6.24 9.16 -13.34
N THR A 143 -6.25 8.27 -12.33
CA THR A 143 -6.01 6.83 -12.52
C THR A 143 -7.24 6.17 -13.17
N PRO A 144 -7.09 5.42 -14.28
CA PRO A 144 -8.23 4.87 -14.99
C PRO A 144 -8.98 3.81 -14.16
N PRO A 145 -10.33 3.77 -14.23
CA PRO A 145 -11.14 2.90 -13.37
C PRO A 145 -10.80 1.41 -13.49
N GLU A 146 -10.54 0.93 -14.69
CA GLU A 146 -10.19 -0.48 -14.93
C GLU A 146 -8.83 -0.82 -14.33
N TYR A 147 -7.87 0.12 -14.37
CA TYR A 147 -6.57 -0.01 -13.73
C TYR A 147 -6.72 -0.08 -12.20
N ILE A 148 -7.54 0.79 -11.61
CA ILE A 148 -7.84 0.79 -10.17
C ILE A 148 -8.45 -0.55 -9.78
N SER A 149 -9.43 -1.05 -10.53
CA SER A 149 -10.11 -2.32 -10.25
C SER A 149 -9.14 -3.50 -10.26
N LEU A 150 -8.26 -3.58 -11.27
CA LEU A 150 -7.27 -4.64 -11.39
C LEU A 150 -6.20 -4.56 -10.28
N MET A 151 -5.69 -3.36 -10.00
CA MET A 151 -4.75 -3.11 -8.91
C MET A 151 -5.36 -3.51 -7.56
N LYS A 152 -6.64 -3.17 -7.33
CA LYS A 152 -7.36 -3.54 -6.11
C LYS A 152 -7.53 -5.05 -5.95
N GLN A 153 -7.77 -5.78 -7.03
CA GLN A 153 -7.78 -7.25 -7.01
C GLN A 153 -6.41 -7.83 -6.65
N CYS A 154 -5.32 -7.23 -7.13
CA CYS A 154 -3.97 -7.71 -6.88
C CYS A 154 -3.49 -7.48 -5.44
N TRP A 155 -3.94 -6.42 -4.76
CA TRP A 155 -3.55 -6.13 -3.37
C TRP A 155 -4.54 -6.64 -2.29
N ASP A 156 -5.48 -7.52 -2.65
CA ASP A 156 -6.44 -8.08 -1.69
C ASP A 156 -5.69 -8.78 -0.55
N ALA A 157 -6.14 -8.60 0.70
CA ALA A 157 -5.53 -9.22 1.86
C ALA A 157 -5.59 -10.77 1.83
N HIS A 158 -6.59 -11.35 1.16
CA HIS A 158 -6.68 -12.79 0.94
C HIS A 158 -5.96 -13.19 -0.35
N PRO A 159 -4.86 -13.97 -0.28
CA PRO A 159 -4.05 -14.30 -1.47
C PRO A 159 -4.83 -15.03 -2.56
N LEU A 160 -5.84 -15.83 -2.18
CA LEU A 160 -6.68 -16.58 -3.12
C LEU A 160 -7.62 -15.69 -3.96
N LYS A 161 -7.89 -14.46 -3.52
CA LYS A 161 -8.70 -13.50 -4.29
C LYS A 161 -7.87 -12.76 -5.34
N ARG A 162 -6.55 -12.83 -5.26
CA ARG A 162 -5.65 -12.23 -6.25
C ARG A 162 -5.64 -13.10 -7.51
N PRO A 163 -5.57 -12.52 -8.72
CA PRO A 163 -5.40 -13.30 -9.95
C PRO A 163 -4.08 -14.09 -9.92
N ASP A 164 -3.97 -15.16 -10.69
CA ASP A 164 -2.64 -15.70 -11.04
C ASP A 164 -2.00 -14.84 -12.13
N ILE A 165 -0.72 -15.08 -12.41
CA ILE A 165 0.04 -14.22 -13.32
C ILE A 165 -0.52 -14.23 -14.76
N LYS A 166 -1.06 -15.38 -15.22
CA LYS A 166 -1.66 -15.53 -16.55
C LYS A 166 -2.96 -14.74 -16.66
N THR A 167 -3.83 -14.88 -15.65
CA THR A 167 -5.08 -14.12 -15.54
C THR A 167 -4.81 -12.62 -15.46
N LEU A 168 -3.79 -12.22 -14.69
CA LEU A 168 -3.36 -10.84 -14.57
C LEU A 168 -2.89 -10.27 -15.91
N TYR A 169 -2.06 -11.02 -16.64
CA TYR A 169 -1.58 -10.66 -17.97
C TYR A 169 -2.72 -10.49 -18.99
N SER A 170 -3.69 -11.41 -19.03
CA SER A 170 -4.85 -11.29 -19.92
C SER A 170 -5.67 -10.03 -19.60
N LYS A 171 -5.99 -9.80 -18.32
CA LYS A 171 -6.77 -8.63 -17.90
C LYS A 171 -6.06 -7.31 -18.23
N ILE A 172 -4.77 -7.18 -17.93
CA ILE A 172 -4.05 -5.92 -18.23
C ILE A 172 -3.96 -5.69 -19.75
N LYS A 173 -3.83 -6.75 -20.56
CA LYS A 173 -3.82 -6.63 -22.02
C LYS A 173 -5.16 -6.22 -22.60
N GLU A 174 -6.27 -6.71 -22.04
CA GLU A 174 -7.61 -6.26 -22.41
C GLU A 174 -7.77 -4.76 -22.12
N ILE A 175 -7.40 -4.32 -20.91
CA ILE A 175 -7.44 -2.90 -20.56
C ILE A 175 -6.55 -2.09 -21.49
N TYR A 176 -5.31 -2.52 -21.73
CA TYR A 176 -4.38 -1.82 -22.64
C TYR A 176 -4.94 -1.62 -24.06
N LYS A 177 -5.76 -2.56 -24.57
CA LYS A 177 -6.41 -2.40 -25.88
C LYS A 177 -7.48 -1.29 -25.86
N LEU A 178 -8.26 -1.18 -24.79
CA LEU A 178 -9.25 -0.10 -24.63
C LEU A 178 -8.61 1.29 -24.76
N TYR A 179 -7.37 1.44 -24.26
CA TYR A 179 -6.63 2.70 -24.28
C TYR A 179 -5.70 2.86 -25.50
N GLN A 180 -5.66 1.90 -26.42
CA GLN A 180 -4.94 2.02 -27.69
C GLN A 180 -5.78 2.68 -28.78
N ASP A 181 -7.09 2.44 -28.77
CA ASP A 181 -8.00 2.86 -29.83
C ASP A 181 -8.59 4.25 -29.61
N ASP A 182 -8.53 4.78 -28.39
CA ASP A 182 -9.13 6.06 -28.01
C ASP A 182 -8.11 7.22 -27.96
N GLN A 183 -7.85 7.84 -29.12
CA GLN A 183 -7.37 9.23 -29.17
C GLN A 183 -8.40 10.24 -28.59
N LYS A 184 -9.61 9.81 -28.22
CA LYS A 184 -10.67 10.66 -27.64
C LYS A 184 -10.63 10.83 -26.12
N LEU A 185 -10.14 9.84 -25.36
CA LEU A 185 -10.13 9.90 -23.89
C LEU A 185 -9.11 10.93 -23.33
N SER A 186 -8.14 11.32 -24.16
CA SER A 186 -7.17 12.37 -23.87
C SER A 186 -7.82 13.67 -23.41
N ASN A 187 -8.98 14.05 -23.97
CA ASN A 187 -9.59 15.36 -23.68
C ASN A 187 -10.43 15.39 -22.40
N GLU A 188 -11.06 14.28 -22.00
CA GLU A 188 -11.85 14.23 -20.74
C GLU A 188 -10.95 14.08 -19.49
N LEU A 189 -9.80 13.40 -19.60
CA LEU A 189 -8.84 13.26 -18.50
C LEU A 189 -8.02 14.55 -18.28
N LEU A 190 -7.83 15.39 -19.30
CA LEU A 190 -7.12 16.67 -19.16
C LEU A 190 -7.90 17.69 -18.33
N GLU A 191 -9.24 17.69 -18.36
CA GLU A 191 -10.06 18.61 -17.56
C GLU A 191 -10.09 18.27 -16.07
N THR A 192 -9.79 17.02 -15.69
CA THR A 192 -9.70 16.58 -14.29
C THR A 192 -8.31 16.75 -13.67
N ASN A 193 -7.28 17.09 -14.46
CA ASN A 193 -5.90 17.26 -14.01
C ASN A 193 -5.62 18.57 -13.24
N ASN A 194 -6.62 19.43 -13.04
CA ASN A 194 -6.48 20.67 -12.26
C ASN A 194 -6.53 20.47 -10.72
N PHE A 195 -6.56 19.23 -10.23
CA PHE A 195 -6.39 18.89 -8.80
C PHE A 195 -5.19 17.96 -8.58
N LEU A 196 -4.03 18.33 -9.13
CA LEU A 196 -2.76 17.86 -8.58
C LEU A 196 -2.55 18.57 -7.23
N GLU A 197 -3.15 18.03 -6.16
CA GLU A 197 -2.53 18.16 -4.84
C GLU A 197 -1.21 17.38 -4.92
N VAL A 198 -0.17 18.07 -5.39
CA VAL A 198 1.21 17.67 -5.20
C VAL A 198 1.40 17.60 -3.70
N TYR A 199 1.27 16.40 -3.13
CA TYR A 199 1.84 16.08 -1.83
C TYR A 199 3.35 16.23 -2.02
N LYS A 200 3.85 17.47 -1.86
CA LYS A 200 5.27 17.72 -1.65
C LYS A 200 5.61 16.90 -0.42
N ALA A 201 6.23 15.75 -0.64
CA ALA A 201 6.76 14.94 0.44
C ALA A 201 7.67 15.86 1.26
N ASN A 202 7.30 16.11 2.51
CA ASN A 202 8.30 16.53 3.48
C ASN A 202 9.31 15.39 3.48
N SER A 203 10.57 15.71 3.16
CA SER A 203 11.67 14.78 2.96
C SER A 203 12.02 14.05 4.26
N LEU A 204 11.12 13.20 4.73
CA LEU A 204 11.47 12.12 5.63
C LEU A 204 12.43 11.25 4.83
N GLU A 205 13.65 11.05 5.35
CA GLU A 205 14.62 10.09 4.82
C GLU A 205 14.07 8.66 5.02
N ILE A 206 13.00 8.32 4.32
CA ILE A 206 12.37 7.02 4.41
C ILE A 206 13.24 6.05 3.66
N ASN A 207 13.78 5.09 4.39
CA ASN A 207 14.60 4.06 3.80
C ASN A 207 13.72 3.00 3.09
N TYR A 208 13.76 3.02 1.76
CA TYR A 208 13.09 2.07 0.88
C TYR A 208 13.96 0.89 0.47
N THR A 209 15.04 0.60 1.19
CA THR A 209 15.86 -0.58 0.91
C THR A 209 15.22 -1.83 1.46
N SER A 210 15.41 -2.95 0.76
CA SER A 210 15.10 -4.26 1.29
C SER A 210 15.96 -4.59 2.50
N LYS A 211 15.34 -5.18 3.52
CA LYS A 211 16.00 -5.61 4.75
C LYS A 211 15.30 -6.82 5.35
N PHE A 212 15.95 -7.46 6.31
CA PHE A 212 15.29 -8.48 7.11
C PHE A 212 14.32 -7.84 8.10
N HIS A 213 13.14 -8.45 8.21
CA HIS A 213 12.10 -8.06 9.15
C HIS A 213 11.83 -9.20 10.12
N ARG A 214 11.53 -8.84 11.37
CA ARG A 214 11.07 -9.77 12.40
C ARG A 214 9.67 -9.35 12.82
N PHE A 215 8.70 -10.12 12.37
CA PHE A 215 7.30 -9.91 12.63
C PHE A 215 6.77 -11.11 13.41
N GLU A 216 6.17 -10.85 14.56
CA GLU A 216 5.65 -11.91 15.43
C GLU A 216 4.23 -11.58 15.88
N ASN A 217 3.37 -12.60 15.88
CA ASN A 217 2.04 -12.59 16.50
C ASN A 217 1.05 -11.55 15.96
N PHE A 218 1.10 -11.27 14.65
CA PHE A 218 0.10 -10.41 14.01
C PHE A 218 -1.24 -11.12 13.78
N PRO A 219 -2.36 -10.37 13.78
CA PRO A 219 -3.67 -10.93 13.46
C PRO A 219 -3.76 -11.36 11.99
N VAL A 220 -4.80 -12.15 11.67
CA VAL A 220 -5.09 -12.52 10.29
C VAL A 220 -5.34 -11.27 9.45
N PRO A 221 -4.65 -11.09 8.31
CA PRO A 221 -4.87 -9.96 7.43
C PRO A 221 -6.30 -9.82 6.94
N ARG A 222 -6.74 -8.58 6.77
CA ARG A 222 -8.06 -8.25 6.21
C ARG A 222 -7.98 -7.03 5.30
N ASN A 223 -9.04 -6.79 4.54
CA ASN A 223 -9.21 -5.50 3.84
C ASN A 223 -9.84 -4.49 4.81
N ALA A 224 -9.43 -3.22 4.70
CA ALA A 224 -10.07 -2.11 5.39
C ALA A 224 -11.33 -1.68 4.63
N ILE A 225 -12.34 -1.19 5.34
CA ILE A 225 -13.50 -0.52 4.73
C ILE A 225 -13.13 0.90 4.29
N ASP A 226 -13.92 1.50 3.42
CA ASP A 226 -13.62 2.82 2.85
C ASP A 226 -13.47 3.89 3.95
N GLU A 227 -14.28 3.85 5.00
CA GLU A 227 -14.18 4.78 6.13
C GLU A 227 -12.87 4.63 6.91
N GLU A 228 -12.30 3.42 6.98
CA GLU A 228 -11.00 3.19 7.63
C GLU A 228 -9.85 3.74 6.79
N GLN A 229 -9.93 3.62 5.46
CA GLN A 229 -8.96 4.22 4.54
C GLN A 229 -8.99 5.76 4.66
N GLU A 230 -10.17 6.37 4.62
CA GLU A 230 -10.33 7.83 4.71
C GLU A 230 -9.83 8.39 6.04
N VAL A 231 -10.08 7.70 7.16
CA VAL A 231 -9.54 8.09 8.46
C VAL A 231 -8.00 8.02 8.48
N PHE A 232 -7.40 7.02 7.85
CA PHE A 232 -5.94 6.93 7.75
C PHE A 232 -5.36 8.06 6.89
N HIS A 233 -5.93 8.29 5.70
CA HIS A 233 -5.45 9.29 4.75
C HIS A 233 -5.60 10.73 5.26
N SER A 234 -6.74 11.08 5.86
CA SER A 234 -6.98 12.42 6.42
C SER A 234 -6.03 12.79 7.56
N LYS A 235 -5.44 11.80 8.25
CA LYS A 235 -4.48 11.99 9.35
C LYS A 235 -3.03 12.00 8.87
N SER A 236 -2.70 11.18 7.87
CA SER A 236 -1.40 11.23 7.19
C SER A 236 -1.18 12.61 6.55
N ALA A 237 -2.22 13.19 5.93
CA ALA A 237 -2.19 14.55 5.40
C ALA A 237 -1.95 15.64 6.47
N LYS A 238 -2.20 15.33 7.76
CA LYS A 238 -1.96 16.24 8.91
C LYS A 238 -0.63 15.98 9.62
N GLY A 239 0.19 15.05 9.13
CA GLY A 239 1.49 14.72 9.73
C GLY A 239 1.40 13.97 11.08
N VAL A 240 0.30 13.26 11.36
CA VAL A 240 0.10 12.55 12.64
C VAL A 240 0.14 11.03 12.43
N SER A 241 1.17 10.36 12.94
CA SER A 241 1.29 8.89 12.98
C SER A 241 0.46 8.30 14.14
N ILE A 242 -0.45 7.34 13.88
CA ILE A 242 -1.25 6.69 14.95
C ILE A 242 -1.47 5.18 14.70
N LYS A 243 -1.32 4.41 15.78
CA LYS A 243 -1.70 3.00 15.96
C LYS A 243 -3.21 2.75 15.78
N ILE A 244 -3.59 2.07 14.70
CA ILE A 244 -4.99 1.67 14.46
C ILE A 244 -5.54 0.77 15.61
N GLY A 245 -4.68 0.04 16.33
CA GLY A 245 -5.09 -0.80 17.48
C GLY A 245 -5.81 -0.04 18.60
N ASN A 246 -5.50 1.24 18.83
CA ASN A 246 -6.16 2.06 19.86
C ASN A 246 -7.55 2.55 19.41
N ILE A 247 -7.78 2.71 18.09
CA ILE A 247 -9.09 3.10 17.53
C ILE A 247 -10.13 2.02 17.80
N PHE A 248 -9.75 0.74 17.75
CA PHE A 248 -10.65 -0.37 18.05
C PHE A 248 -11.02 -0.47 19.54
N LYS A 249 -10.13 -0.06 20.46
CA LYS A 249 -10.48 0.08 21.89
C LYS A 249 -11.52 1.18 22.10
N VAL A 250 -11.34 2.34 21.47
CA VAL A 250 -12.28 3.46 21.55
C VAL A 250 -13.65 3.10 20.95
N ARG A 251 -13.67 2.45 19.77
CA ARG A 251 -14.93 2.02 19.11
C ARG A 251 -15.72 0.96 19.89
N LYS A 252 -15.05 0.09 20.67
CA LYS A 252 -15.74 -0.87 21.55
C LYS A 252 -16.53 -0.16 22.66
N ILE A 253 -16.01 0.96 23.17
CA ILE A 253 -16.70 1.80 24.16
C ILE A 253 -17.87 2.56 23.51
N THR A 254 -17.70 3.09 22.30
CA THR A 254 -18.78 3.85 21.62
C THR A 254 -20.00 2.99 21.23
N LYS A 255 -19.82 1.68 20.98
CA LYS A 255 -20.94 0.76 20.73
C LYS A 255 -21.77 0.45 22.00
N ILE A 256 -21.21 0.64 23.19
CA ILE A 256 -21.94 0.49 24.46
C ILE A 256 -22.84 1.71 24.71
N PHE A 257 -22.42 2.91 24.29
CA PHE A 257 -23.20 4.14 24.45
C PHE A 257 -24.34 4.31 23.43
N LYS A 258 -24.28 3.66 22.26
CA LYS A 258 -25.38 3.72 21.26
C LYS A 258 -26.61 2.86 21.59
N ARG A 259 -26.68 2.22 22.76
CA ARG A 259 -27.87 1.48 23.22
C ARG A 259 -28.82 2.27 24.13
N GLN A 260 -28.58 3.56 24.38
CA GLN A 260 -29.46 4.37 25.24
C GLN A 260 -30.03 5.66 24.60
N GLN A 261 -29.82 5.92 23.32
CA GLN A 261 -30.43 7.08 22.66
C GLN A 261 -31.25 6.68 21.43
N THR A 262 -32.47 6.22 21.69
CA THR A 262 -33.58 6.40 20.77
C THR A 262 -34.76 6.92 21.57
N LYS A 263 -34.85 8.24 21.72
CA LYS A 263 -36.09 9.03 21.73
C LYS A 263 -35.78 10.53 21.86
N ASN A 264 -36.44 11.27 20.98
CA ASN A 264 -36.75 12.71 21.00
C ASN A 264 -35.74 13.69 20.39
N ASP A 265 -36.07 14.09 19.16
CA ASP A 265 -36.35 15.46 18.68
C ASP A 265 -35.34 16.61 18.85
N SER A 266 -35.03 17.18 17.68
CA SER A 266 -34.94 18.61 17.34
C SER A 266 -33.67 19.43 17.70
N GLN A 267 -33.05 19.94 16.63
CA GLN A 267 -32.05 21.01 16.47
C GLN A 267 -30.55 20.70 16.62
N PRO A 268 -29.68 21.30 15.78
CA PRO A 268 -28.23 21.11 15.84
C PRO A 268 -27.61 22.04 16.89
N GLN A 269 -26.94 21.46 17.89
CA GLN A 269 -26.07 22.22 18.79
C GLN A 269 -24.61 22.02 18.39
N VAL A 270 -23.91 23.14 18.19
CA VAL A 270 -22.45 23.20 18.06
C VAL A 270 -21.86 23.04 19.47
N TYR A 271 -21.01 22.04 19.67
CA TYR A 271 -20.31 21.83 20.94
C TYR A 271 -18.82 22.14 20.76
N TYR A 272 -18.31 23.05 21.59
CA TYR A 272 -16.89 23.26 21.79
C TYR A 272 -16.39 22.22 22.78
N ILE A 273 -15.30 21.52 22.45
CA ILE A 273 -14.61 20.66 23.40
C ILE A 273 -13.61 21.55 24.15
N ASP A 274 -13.76 21.61 25.48
CA ASP A 274 -12.89 22.34 26.37
C ASP A 274 -11.50 21.70 26.42
N LYS A 275 -10.44 22.52 26.46
CA LYS A 275 -9.04 22.05 26.31
C LYS A 275 -8.52 21.29 27.53
N ASP A 276 -9.24 21.37 28.65
CA ASP A 276 -8.76 20.88 29.96
C ASP A 276 -9.17 19.43 30.26
N GLU A 277 -9.99 18.76 29.42
CA GLU A 277 -10.33 17.33 29.58
C GLU A 277 -9.38 16.37 28.82
N ILE A 278 -8.35 16.88 28.14
CA ILE A 278 -7.39 16.06 27.38
C ILE A 278 -6.24 15.53 28.27
N ASP A 279 -5.99 16.17 29.43
CA ASP A 279 -4.82 15.88 30.26
C ASP A 279 -4.99 14.70 31.23
N GLU A 280 -6.21 14.19 31.46
CA GLU A 280 -6.41 12.96 32.26
C GLU A 280 -6.15 11.65 31.49
N ILE A 281 -5.93 11.71 30.17
CA ILE A 281 -5.80 10.50 29.33
C ILE A 281 -4.32 10.05 29.18
N TYR A 282 -3.34 10.87 29.58
CA TYR A 282 -1.94 10.63 29.23
C TYR A 282 -0.99 10.10 30.32
N ASN A 283 -1.43 9.85 31.57
CA ASN A 283 -0.49 9.31 32.56
C ASN A 283 -1.10 8.52 33.73
N PRO A 284 -1.08 7.17 33.73
CA PRO A 284 -1.16 6.40 34.95
C PRO A 284 0.10 5.54 35.12
N GLY A 285 1.10 6.06 35.84
CA GLY A 285 2.19 5.21 36.33
C GLY A 285 3.51 5.87 36.71
N LEU A 286 3.52 6.96 37.47
CA LEU A 286 4.74 7.40 38.18
C LEU A 286 4.39 8.29 39.37
N TYR A 287 3.96 7.69 40.47
CA TYR A 287 4.23 8.25 41.80
C TYR A 287 4.63 7.14 42.76
N LEU A 288 5.91 7.19 43.12
CA LEU A 288 6.53 6.55 44.27
C LEU A 288 5.66 6.79 45.51
N LYS A 289 5.34 5.71 46.25
CA LYS A 289 5.00 5.82 47.68
C LYS A 289 6.22 5.40 48.48
N VAL A 290 6.84 6.38 49.12
CA VAL A 290 7.78 6.23 50.23
C VAL A 290 7.03 6.70 51.49
N GLN A 291 6.87 5.78 52.46
CA GLN A 291 6.76 5.93 53.92
C GLN A 291 5.55 6.71 54.50
N ASP A 292 5.04 6.48 55.73
CA ASP A 292 5.19 5.51 56.83
C ASP A 292 4.04 5.79 57.85
N GLN A 293 3.80 4.87 58.82
CA GLN A 293 3.04 5.02 60.10
C GLN A 293 1.50 5.09 60.02
N PHE A 294 0.71 4.38 60.84
CA PHE A 294 0.88 3.84 62.21
C PHE A 294 0.51 2.36 62.33
#